data_AF-A0A7G9G8J2-F1
#
_entry.id   AF-A0A7G9G8J2-F1
#
_cell.length_a   1.000
_cell.length_b   1.000
_cell.length_c   1.000
_cell.angle_alpha   90.00
_cell.angle_beta   90.00
_cell.angle_gamma   90.00
#
_symmetry.space_group_name_H-M   'P 1'
#
loop_
_entity.id
_entity.type
_entity.pdbx_description
1 polymer ?
#
loop_
_entity_poly.entity_id
_entity_poly.type
_entity_poly.pdbx_seq_one_letter_code
_entity_poly.pdbx_strand_id
1 'polypeptide(L)' 'MAKVTKDMTIGELLQVDNNIAGILMRAGMHCLGCPSAQAESLEEAAMVHGLDADVLEAQINDYLGA' A
#
# COMPACT_ATOMS: atom_id res chain seq x y z
N MET A 1 8.42 5.55 -14.66
CA MET A 1 7.29 5.63 -13.71
C MET A 1 7.84 5.49 -12.32
N ALA A 2 7.16 5.96 -11.27
CA ALA A 2 7.64 5.77 -9.91
C ALA A 2 7.41 4.31 -9.51
N LYS A 3 8.49 3.58 -9.22
CA LYS A 3 8.40 2.23 -8.68
C LYS A 3 8.28 2.32 -7.17
N VAL A 4 7.33 1.60 -6.59
CA VAL A 4 7.15 1.52 -5.14
C VAL A 4 7.72 0.21 -4.60
N THR A 5 8.05 0.18 -3.31
CA THR A 5 8.46 -1.02 -2.59
C THR A 5 7.62 -1.21 -1.33
N LYS A 6 7.53 -2.44 -0.83
CA LYS A 6 6.80 -2.74 0.41
C LYS A 6 7.35 -2.10 1.69
N ASP A 7 8.57 -1.57 1.64
CA ASP A 7 9.19 -0.80 2.73
C ASP A 7 8.62 0.62 2.83
N MET A 8 7.96 1.11 1.78
CA MET A 8 7.31 2.42 1.79
C MET A 8 6.11 2.40 2.73
N THR A 9 5.92 3.52 3.43
CA THR A 9 4.75 3.72 4.29
C THR A 9 3.47 3.86 3.46
N ILE A 10 2.34 3.48 4.05
CA ILE A 10 1.03 3.70 3.42
C ILE A 10 0.84 5.18 3.05
N GLY A 11 1.30 6.11 3.90
CA GLY A 11 1.27 7.54 3.61
C GLY A 11 2.06 7.92 2.35
N GLU A 12 3.28 7.39 2.20
CA GLU A 12 4.10 7.62 1.00
C GLU A 12 3.46 7.04 -0.26
N LEU A 13 2.88 5.84 -0.17
CA LEU A 13 2.15 5.24 -1.29
C LEU A 13 0.99 6.12 -1.75
N LEU A 14 0.20 6.67 -0.82
CA LEU A 14 -0.92 7.56 -1.16
C LEU A 14 -0.46 8.91 -1.72
N GLN A 15 0.75 9.36 -1.38
CA GLN A 15 1.36 10.55 -1.99
C GLN A 15 1.84 10.30 -3.43
N VAL A 16 2.29 9.07 -3.75
CA VAL A 16 2.63 8.67 -5.12
C VAL A 16 1.38 8.72 -6.00
N ASP A 17 0.30 8.07 -5.58
CA ASP A 17 -1.00 8.14 -6.23
C ASP A 17 -2.13 7.81 -5.24
N ASN A 18 -3.09 8.72 -5.08
CA ASN A 18 -4.23 8.52 -4.19
C ASN A 18 -5.12 7.34 -4.61
N ASN A 19 -5.10 6.92 -5.87
CA ASN A 19 -5.85 5.77 -6.35
C ASN A 19 -5.33 4.42 -5.79
N ILE A 20 -4.11 4.40 -5.24
CA ILE A 20 -3.57 3.22 -4.55
C ILE A 20 -4.44 2.85 -3.35
N ALA A 21 -5.12 3.83 -2.73
CA ALA A 21 -6.11 3.56 -1.68
C ALA A 21 -7.16 2.54 -2.13
N GLY A 22 -7.62 2.61 -3.39
CA GLY A 22 -8.60 1.66 -3.93
C GLY A 22 -8.06 0.23 -4.02
N ILE A 23 -6.77 0.05 -4.28
CA ILE A 23 -6.12 -1.28 -4.31
C ILE A 23 -6.06 -1.84 -2.89
N LEU A 24 -5.55 -1.05 -1.94
CA LEU A 24 -5.40 -1.44 -0.54
C LEU A 24 -6.75 -1.74 0.13
N MET A 25 -7.79 -0.93 -0.14
CA MET A 25 -9.14 -1.19 0.38
C MET A 25 -9.73 -2.48 -0.17
N ARG A 26 -9.54 -2.78 -1.46
CA ARG A 26 -9.98 -4.07 -2.04
C ARG A 26 -9.25 -5.27 -1.44
N ALA A 27 -8.00 -5.09 -1.00
CA ALA A 27 -7.25 -6.11 -0.28
C ALA A 27 -7.66 -6.26 1.20
N GLY A 28 -8.48 -5.34 1.72
CA GLY A 28 -8.99 -5.39 3.11
C GLY A 28 -8.43 -4.32 4.04
N MET A 29 -7.52 -3.46 3.59
CA MET A 29 -6.94 -2.37 4.39
C MET A 29 -7.85 -1.13 4.35
N HIS A 30 -8.86 -1.09 5.23
CA HIS A 30 -9.84 0.01 5.27
C HIS A 30 -9.39 1.21 6.10
N CYS A 31 -8.35 1.06 6.91
CA CYS A 31 -7.92 2.05 7.90
C CYS A 31 -6.96 3.13 7.37
N LEU A 32 -6.93 3.37 6.05
CA LEU A 32 -5.92 4.22 5.38
C LEU A 32 -5.94 5.70 5.80
N GLY A 33 -7.05 6.18 6.36
CA GLY A 33 -7.18 7.56 6.84
C GLY A 33 -6.65 7.80 8.26
N CYS A 34 -6.29 6.73 8.99
CA CYS A 34 -5.77 6.87 10.34
C CYS A 34 -4.29 7.28 10.29
N PRO A 35 -3.85 8.31 11.04
CA PRO A 35 -2.44 8.71 11.09
C PRO A 35 -1.49 7.56 11.48
N SER A 36 -1.94 6.63 12.33
CA SER A 36 -1.14 5.46 12.70
C SER A 36 -0.95 4.51 11.52
N ALA A 37 -2.02 4.23 10.76
CA ALA A 37 -1.96 3.34 9.61
C ALA A 37 -1.12 3.91 8.47
N GLN A 38 -1.12 5.25 8.32
CA GLN A 38 -0.26 5.91 7.33
C GLN A 38 1.22 5.86 7.67
N ALA A 39 1.57 5.62 8.95
CA ALA A 39 2.96 5.50 9.39
C ALA A 39 3.49 4.06 9.31
N GLU A 40 2.63 3.07 9.10
CA GLU A 40 3.02 1.67 8.89
C GLU A 40 3.56 1.49 7.46
N SER A 41 4.59 0.66 7.30
CA SER A 41 4.99 0.16 5.98
C SER A 41 3.91 -0.71 5.37
N LEU A 42 3.92 -0.86 4.05
CA LEU A 42 3.04 -1.81 3.36
C LEU A 42 3.24 -3.23 3.88
N GLU A 43 4.48 -3.62 4.19
CA GLU A 43 4.81 -4.94 4.75
C GLU A 43 4.22 -5.14 6.14
N GLU A 44 4.37 -4.18 7.05
CA GLU A 44 3.79 -4.24 8.40
C GLU A 44 2.26 -4.31 8.35
N ALA A 45 1.63 -3.44 7.56
CA ALA A 45 0.19 -3.43 7.38
C ALA A 45 -0.31 -4.75 6.79
N ALA A 46 0.40 -5.30 5.80
CA ALA A 46 0.07 -6.60 5.21
C ALA A 46 0.17 -7.73 6.24
N MET A 47 1.21 -7.75 7.08
CA MET A 47 1.36 -8.75 8.14
C MET A 47 0.20 -8.72 9.14
N VAL A 48 -0.22 -7.54 9.62
CA VAL A 48 -1.34 -7.38 10.57
C VAL A 48 -2.65 -7.89 9.98
N HIS A 49 -2.82 -7.74 8.67
CA HIS A 49 -4.02 -8.15 7.94
C HIS A 49 -3.93 -9.56 7.32
N GLY A 50 -2.82 -10.28 7.50
CA GLY A 50 -2.62 -11.62 6.94
C GLY A 50 -2.53 -11.64 5.41
N LEU A 51 -2.03 -10.56 4.81
CA LEU A 51 -1.86 -10.36 3.37
C LEU A 51 -0.40 -10.56 2.97
N ASP A 52 -0.19 -10.89 1.69
CA ASP A 52 1.14 -10.98 1.11
C ASP A 52 1.57 -9.61 0.56
N ALA A 53 2.59 -9.03 1.19
CA ALA A 53 3.12 -7.72 0.81
C ALA A 53 3.74 -7.70 -0.59
N ASP A 54 4.34 -8.81 -1.04
CA ASP A 54 4.95 -8.90 -2.37
C ASP A 54 3.86 -8.90 -3.46
N VAL A 55 2.70 -9.51 -3.18
CA VAL A 55 1.53 -9.45 -4.07
C VAL A 55 0.98 -8.03 -4.15
N LEU A 56 0.86 -7.32 -3.03
CA LEU A 56 0.37 -5.94 -3.02
C LEU A 56 1.33 -4.99 -3.74
N GLU A 57 2.64 -5.10 -3.50
CA GLU A 57 3.66 -4.34 -4.20
C GLU A 57 3.56 -4.56 -5.72
N ALA A 58 3.44 -5.81 -6.16
CA ALA A 58 3.29 -6.14 -7.57
C ALA A 58 2.02 -5.53 -8.18
N GLN A 59 0.88 -5.61 -7.49
CA GLN A 59 -0.38 -5.02 -7.95
C GLN A 59 -0.31 -3.49 -8.05
N ILE A 60 0.37 -2.83 -7.11
CA ILE A 60 0.53 -1.38 -7.13
C ILE A 60 1.46 -0.98 -8.27
N ASN A 61 2.60 -1.66 -8.45
CA ASN A 61 3.52 -1.37 -9.56
C ASN A 61 2.90 -1.66 -10.93
N ASP A 62 2.10 -2.72 -11.08
CA ASP A 62 1.34 -3.02 -12.30
C ASP A 62 0.34 -1.89 -12.63
N TYR A 63 -0.43 -1.44 -11.62
CA TYR A 63 -1.31 -0.28 -11.75
C TYR A 63 -0.56 0.99 -12.16
N LEU A 64 0.62 1.22 -11.59
CA LEU A 64 1.47 2.37 -11.89
C LEU A 64 2.23 2.24 -13.22
N GLY A 65 2.21 1.07 -13.89
CA GLY A 65 2.99 0.80 -15.10
C GLY A 65 4.52 0.83 -14.86
N ALA A 66 4.99 0.44 -13.68
CA ALA A 66 6.38 0.56 -13.22
C ALA A 66 7.16 -0.76 -13.17
#